data_AF-A0A0M2LFI8-F1
#
_entry.id   AF-A0A0M2LFI8-F1
#
_cell.length_a   1.000
_cell.length_b   1.000
_cell.length_c   1.000
_cell.angle_alpha   90.00
_cell.angle_beta   90.00
_cell.angle_gamma   90.00
#
_symmetry.space_group_name_H-M   'P 1'
#
loop_
_entity.id
_entity.type
_entity.pdbx_description
1 polymer ?
#
loop_
_entity_poly.entity_id
_entity_poly.type
_entity_poly.pdbx_seq_one_letter_code
_entity_poly.pdbx_strand_id
1 'polypeptide(L)'
;MSQEEGTEPRSVLRASAATAILRSLEGEPEWRTPNWADLGFTVIDRGRYAIFPLAGAPVDEGTPGDPGTLADDADRLRRYCVHRYGGDFFHAEPQLDLDAGYGLRLREAGPLLPAAVRPPWWRIGGLVVLVIRSIDPGGAIETLALHALPGKWFPQSVLAPTTKREISRARSMLREQEAADASWVWPIDGADIEAEA
;
A
#
# COMPACT_ATOMS: atom_id res chain seq x y z
N MET A 1 -40.38 -18.34 16.23
CA MET A 1 -39.12 -19.08 16.40
C MET A 1 -38.58 -19.27 15.00
N SER A 2 -37.89 -18.28 14.43
CA SER A 2 -36.45 -18.00 14.63
C SER A 2 -35.66 -19.26 14.24
N GLN A 3 -34.86 -19.25 13.17
CA GLN A 3 -33.68 -18.39 13.03
C GLN A 3 -33.49 -17.91 11.59
N GLU A 4 -33.15 -16.62 11.49
CA GLU A 4 -32.70 -15.94 10.28
C GLU A 4 -31.30 -16.43 9.90
N GLU A 5 -31.11 -16.67 8.61
CA GLU A 5 -29.81 -16.88 7.98
C GLU A 5 -28.97 -15.60 8.14
N GLY A 6 -28.07 -15.59 9.13
CA GLY A 6 -27.01 -14.60 9.24
C GLY A 6 -25.98 -14.83 8.14
N THR A 7 -26.24 -14.31 6.95
CA THR A 7 -25.20 -14.16 5.92
C THR A 7 -24.27 -13.05 6.38
N GLU A 8 -23.15 -13.43 7.00
CA GLU A 8 -22.06 -12.50 7.31
C GLU A 8 -21.60 -11.80 6.02
N PRO A 9 -21.29 -10.49 6.06
CA PRO A 9 -20.76 -9.79 4.90
C PRO A 9 -19.35 -10.30 4.60
N ARG A 10 -19.27 -11.31 3.72
CA ARG A 10 -18.01 -11.69 3.06
C ARG A 10 -17.55 -10.51 2.24
N SER A 11 -16.61 -9.75 2.80
CA SER A 11 -15.88 -8.70 2.10
C SER A 11 -15.21 -9.29 0.87
N VAL A 12 -15.72 -8.94 -0.31
CA VAL A 12 -15.20 -9.38 -1.60
C VAL A 12 -14.11 -8.41 -2.04
N LEU A 13 -12.91 -8.93 -2.24
CA LEU A 13 -11.83 -8.25 -2.93
C LEU A 13 -12.29 -7.69 -4.29
N ARG A 14 -12.18 -6.37 -4.47
CA ARG A 14 -12.24 -5.74 -5.79
C ARG A 14 -10.84 -5.73 -6.41
N ALA A 15 -10.31 -6.89 -6.81
CA ALA A 15 -9.05 -6.94 -7.57
C ALA A 15 -9.06 -6.04 -8.83
N SER A 16 -10.24 -5.78 -9.39
CA SER A 16 -10.46 -4.82 -10.49
C SER A 16 -10.17 -3.35 -10.13
N ALA A 17 -10.32 -2.97 -8.86
CA ALA A 17 -10.07 -1.59 -8.40
C ALA A 17 -8.57 -1.28 -8.33
N ALA A 18 -7.73 -2.23 -7.89
CA ALA A 18 -6.30 -2.04 -7.76
C ALA A 18 -5.63 -1.72 -9.11
N THR A 19 -5.98 -2.48 -10.16
CA THR A 19 -5.45 -2.22 -11.51
C THR A 19 -5.94 -0.89 -12.08
N ALA A 20 -7.18 -0.49 -11.80
CA ALA A 20 -7.71 0.81 -12.24
C ALA A 20 -6.99 1.99 -11.55
N ILE A 21 -6.71 1.87 -10.25
CA ILE A 21 -5.89 2.84 -9.50
C ILE A 21 -4.51 2.94 -10.14
N LEU A 22 -3.81 1.82 -10.32
CA LEU A 22 -2.46 1.79 -10.90
C LEU A 22 -2.41 2.46 -12.28
N ARG A 23 -3.39 2.19 -13.15
CA ARG A 23 -3.49 2.85 -14.47
C ARG A 23 -3.77 4.35 -14.37
N SER A 24 -4.56 4.78 -13.39
CA SER A 24 -4.82 6.21 -13.18
C SER A 24 -3.56 6.93 -12.71
N LEU A 25 -2.75 6.29 -11.86
CA LEU A 25 -1.44 6.81 -11.45
C LEU A 25 -0.44 6.89 -12.61
N GLU A 26 -0.53 6.02 -13.64
CA GLU A 26 0.29 6.13 -14.86
C GLU A 26 0.03 7.42 -15.65
N GLY A 27 -1.20 7.95 -15.58
CA GLY A 27 -1.61 9.15 -16.29
C GLY A 27 -1.22 10.46 -15.60
N GLU A 28 -0.76 10.39 -14.35
CA GLU A 28 -0.46 11.59 -13.57
C GLU A 28 0.89 12.22 -13.95
N PRO A 29 0.95 13.55 -14.12
CA PRO A 29 2.17 14.23 -14.48
C PRO A 29 3.22 14.16 -13.37
N GLU A 30 4.45 13.76 -13.73
CA GLU A 30 5.54 13.50 -12.78
C GLU A 30 5.98 14.71 -11.94
N TRP A 31 5.67 15.93 -12.39
CA TRP A 31 6.15 17.18 -11.80
C TRP A 31 5.26 17.72 -10.67
N ARG A 32 4.11 17.10 -10.38
CA ARG A 32 3.23 17.47 -9.26
C ARG A 32 2.69 16.25 -8.53
N THR A 33 2.30 16.45 -7.28
CA THR A 33 1.47 15.47 -6.58
C THR A 33 0.06 15.49 -7.19
N PRO A 34 -0.55 14.31 -7.44
CA PRO A 34 -1.93 14.23 -7.88
C PRO A 34 -2.88 14.88 -6.87
N ASN A 35 -4.02 15.38 -7.34
CA ASN A 35 -5.15 15.59 -6.44
C ASN A 35 -5.83 14.24 -6.24
N TRP A 36 -5.58 13.60 -5.10
CA TRP A 36 -5.97 12.20 -4.88
C TRP A 36 -7.48 11.99 -4.99
N ALA A 37 -8.28 12.96 -4.56
CA ALA A 37 -9.74 12.91 -4.65
C ALA A 37 -10.25 12.90 -6.11
N ASP A 38 -9.53 13.53 -7.04
CA ASP A 38 -9.93 13.61 -8.45
C ASP A 38 -9.74 12.29 -9.20
N LEU A 39 -9.03 11.33 -8.60
CA LEU A 39 -8.82 10.00 -9.19
C LEU A 39 -10.08 9.12 -9.15
N GLY A 40 -11.10 9.50 -8.37
CA GLY A 40 -12.39 8.77 -8.32
C GLY A 40 -12.35 7.44 -7.58
N PHE A 41 -11.36 7.24 -6.69
CA PHE A 41 -11.24 6.04 -5.85
C PHE A 41 -11.33 6.40 -4.37
N THR A 42 -11.78 5.45 -3.56
CA THR A 42 -11.64 5.53 -2.10
C THR A 42 -10.17 5.70 -1.74
N VAL A 43 -9.86 6.79 -1.05
CA VAL A 43 -8.48 7.17 -0.75
C VAL A 43 -8.39 7.82 0.62
N ILE A 44 -7.34 7.48 1.35
CA ILE A 44 -6.89 8.20 2.53
C ILE A 44 -5.83 9.19 2.06
N ASP A 45 -6.25 10.42 1.84
CA ASP A 45 -5.41 11.51 1.38
C ASP A 45 -4.52 12.03 2.53
N ARG A 46 -3.20 11.97 2.35
CA ARG A 46 -2.19 12.49 3.30
C ARG A 46 -1.41 13.67 2.71
N GLY A 47 -2.01 14.37 1.75
CA GLY A 47 -1.46 15.49 1.00
C GLY A 47 -0.43 15.02 -0.02
N ARG A 48 0.81 14.73 0.42
CA ARG A 48 1.92 14.40 -0.50
C ARG A 48 1.92 12.94 -0.97
N TYR A 49 1.18 12.10 -0.28
CA TYR A 49 1.06 10.68 -0.53
C TYR A 49 -0.36 10.25 -0.18
N ALA A 50 -0.72 9.04 -0.58
CA ALA A 50 -2.04 8.49 -0.36
C ALA A 50 -1.99 7.00 -0.08
N ILE A 51 -2.99 6.52 0.65
CA ILE A 51 -3.26 5.09 0.84
C ILE A 51 -4.60 4.81 0.18
N PHE A 52 -4.64 3.80 -0.69
CA PHE A 52 -5.86 3.31 -1.33
C PHE A 52 -6.17 1.93 -0.74
N PRO A 53 -7.09 1.84 0.23
CA PRO A 53 -7.51 0.56 0.74
C PRO A 53 -8.25 -0.23 -0.33
N LEU A 54 -7.89 -1.50 -0.46
CA LEU A 54 -8.41 -2.38 -1.50
C LEU A 54 -9.37 -3.43 -0.93
N ALA A 55 -9.04 -3.96 0.25
CA ALA A 55 -9.83 -4.98 0.91
C ALA A 55 -9.52 -5.07 2.41
N GLY A 56 -10.50 -5.56 3.16
CA GLY A 56 -10.34 -6.02 4.54
C GLY A 56 -11.01 -7.37 4.73
N ALA A 57 -10.44 -8.27 5.51
CA ALA A 57 -11.03 -9.55 5.87
C ALA A 57 -10.83 -9.80 7.37
N PRO A 58 -11.77 -10.46 8.06
CA PRO A 58 -11.53 -10.90 9.43
C PRO A 58 -10.24 -11.73 9.50
N VAL A 59 -9.44 -11.48 10.53
CA VAL A 59 -8.31 -12.36 10.86
C VAL A 59 -8.90 -13.66 11.40
N ASP A 60 -8.74 -14.75 10.66
CA ASP A 60 -9.05 -16.08 11.19
C ASP A 60 -8.09 -16.37 12.36
N GLU A 61 -8.61 -16.95 13.45
CA GLU A 61 -7.80 -17.46 14.58
C GLU A 61 -6.93 -18.68 14.19
N GLY A 62 -6.66 -18.85 12.90
CA GLY A 62 -6.03 -19.98 12.29
C GLY A 62 -4.53 -20.12 12.61
N THR A 63 -4.07 -21.35 12.43
CA THR A 63 -2.74 -21.87 12.75
C THR A 63 -1.59 -20.92 12.37
N PRO A 64 -0.59 -20.73 13.24
CA PRO A 64 0.63 -20.00 12.90
C PRO A 64 1.23 -20.50 11.58
N GLY A 65 1.34 -19.60 10.59
CA GLY A 65 1.87 -19.92 9.26
C GLY A 65 0.84 -20.03 8.14
N ASP A 66 -0.46 -19.87 8.43
CA ASP A 66 -1.46 -19.64 7.39
C ASP A 66 -1.10 -18.35 6.62
N PRO A 67 -1.02 -18.38 5.28
CA PRO A 67 -0.71 -17.21 4.48
C PRO A 67 -1.66 -16.04 4.74
N GLY A 68 -2.87 -16.25 5.27
CA GLY A 68 -3.89 -15.23 5.56
C GLY A 68 -4.87 -15.07 4.39
N THR A 69 -6.09 -14.63 4.69
CA THR A 69 -7.22 -14.54 3.75
C THR A 69 -6.92 -13.70 2.50
N LEU A 70 -6.11 -12.65 2.63
CA LEU A 70 -5.79 -11.74 1.52
C LEU A 70 -4.48 -12.08 0.79
N ALA A 71 -3.84 -13.22 1.08
CA ALA A 71 -2.52 -13.56 0.55
C ALA A 71 -2.49 -13.69 -0.97
N ASP A 72 -3.41 -14.48 -1.52
CA ASP A 72 -3.44 -14.78 -2.95
C ASP A 72 -3.64 -13.51 -3.78
N ASP A 73 -4.46 -12.58 -3.30
CA ASP A 73 -4.72 -11.34 -4.01
C ASP A 73 -3.59 -10.32 -3.86
N ALA A 74 -2.94 -10.27 -2.70
CA ALA A 74 -1.69 -9.53 -2.56
C ALA A 74 -0.62 -10.05 -3.52
N ASP A 75 -0.48 -11.37 -3.66
CA ASP A 75 0.51 -11.99 -4.54
C ASP A 75 0.15 -11.84 -6.03
N ARG A 76 -1.13 -11.91 -6.39
CA ARG A 76 -1.59 -11.55 -7.75
C ARG A 76 -1.27 -10.11 -8.09
N LEU A 77 -1.53 -9.18 -7.17
CA LEU A 77 -1.26 -7.75 -7.39
C LEU A 77 0.24 -7.47 -7.47
N ARG A 78 1.06 -8.09 -6.60
CA ARG A 78 2.52 -8.05 -6.68
C ARG A 78 2.99 -8.54 -8.04
N ARG A 79 2.59 -9.74 -8.48
CA ARG A 79 2.95 -10.27 -9.81
C ARG A 79 2.55 -9.32 -10.94
N TYR A 80 1.36 -8.72 -10.87
CA TYR A 80 0.93 -7.71 -11.83
C TYR A 80 1.91 -6.53 -11.86
N CYS A 81 2.26 -5.97 -10.70
CA CYS A 81 3.20 -4.85 -10.62
C CYS A 81 4.60 -5.24 -11.10
N VAL A 82 5.09 -6.44 -10.79
CA VAL A 82 6.39 -6.94 -11.29
C VAL A 82 6.37 -7.03 -12.81
N HIS A 83 5.34 -7.64 -13.42
CA HIS A 83 5.22 -7.75 -14.87
C HIS A 83 5.06 -6.40 -15.57
N ARG A 84 4.35 -5.46 -14.96
CA ARG A 84 4.03 -4.17 -15.59
C ARG A 84 5.11 -3.11 -15.37
N TYR A 85 5.73 -3.08 -14.19
CA TYR A 85 6.61 -1.99 -13.72
C TYR A 85 8.00 -2.47 -13.28
N GLY A 86 8.28 -3.77 -13.25
CA GLY A 86 9.58 -4.31 -12.81
C GLY A 86 10.76 -3.98 -13.74
N GLY A 87 10.48 -3.57 -14.99
CA GLY A 87 11.52 -3.31 -15.99
C GLY A 87 12.42 -4.52 -16.26
N ASP A 88 13.69 -4.27 -16.59
CA ASP A 88 14.70 -5.31 -16.85
C ASP A 88 15.20 -6.03 -15.57
N PHE A 89 14.76 -5.57 -14.38
CA PHE A 89 15.18 -6.07 -13.07
C PHE A 89 14.14 -7.01 -12.44
N PHE A 90 13.45 -7.82 -13.26
CA PHE A 90 12.39 -8.76 -12.86
C PHE A 90 12.79 -9.76 -11.75
N HIS A 91 14.07 -9.85 -11.37
CA HIS A 91 14.59 -10.72 -10.32
C HIS A 91 15.22 -9.98 -9.12
N ALA A 92 15.25 -8.65 -9.12
CA ALA A 92 15.90 -7.84 -8.08
C ALA A 92 15.06 -6.59 -7.74
N GLU A 93 13.80 -6.82 -7.40
CA GLU A 93 12.90 -5.74 -6.99
C GLU A 93 13.48 -4.99 -5.79
N PRO A 94 13.54 -3.66 -5.85
CA PRO A 94 14.00 -2.89 -4.72
C PRO A 94 12.98 -3.01 -3.57
N GLN A 95 13.50 -3.21 -2.37
CA GLN A 95 12.71 -3.46 -1.18
C GLN A 95 12.71 -2.24 -0.24
N LEU A 96 11.58 -2.00 0.40
CA LEU A 96 11.45 -0.97 1.43
C LEU A 96 12.20 -1.40 2.70
N ASP A 97 13.08 -0.54 3.21
CA ASP A 97 13.73 -0.79 4.50
C ASP A 97 12.75 -0.56 5.65
N LEU A 98 12.43 -1.63 6.39
CA LEU A 98 11.47 -1.58 7.50
C LEU A 98 12.05 -0.98 8.80
N ASP A 99 13.35 -0.70 8.82
CA ASP A 99 14.04 -0.17 10.00
C ASP A 99 14.27 1.35 9.94
N ALA A 100 13.90 2.00 8.83
CA ALA A 100 14.11 3.43 8.63
C ALA A 100 12.97 4.07 7.82
N GLY A 101 12.89 5.40 7.90
CA GLY A 101 12.02 6.22 7.05
C GLY A 101 10.57 5.74 7.05
N TYR A 102 10.00 5.57 5.86
CA TYR A 102 8.61 5.18 5.70
C TYR A 102 8.34 3.73 6.14
N GLY A 103 9.30 2.82 5.98
CA GLY A 103 9.13 1.43 6.41
C GLY A 103 9.06 1.28 7.92
N LEU A 104 9.78 2.13 8.67
CA LEU A 104 9.61 2.20 10.13
C LEU A 104 8.19 2.67 10.50
N ARG A 105 7.69 3.74 9.85
CA ARG A 105 6.32 4.23 10.07
C ARG A 105 5.28 3.15 9.76
N LEU A 106 5.51 2.40 8.68
CA LEU A 106 4.65 1.32 8.25
C LEU A 106 4.61 0.18 9.28
N ARG A 107 5.76 -0.18 9.87
CA ARG A 107 5.83 -1.19 10.93
C ARG A 107 5.17 -0.73 12.23
N GLU A 108 5.24 0.56 12.55
CA GLU A 108 4.57 1.16 13.72
C GLU A 108 3.05 1.26 13.54
N ALA A 109 2.57 1.39 12.30
CA ALA A 109 1.15 1.48 11.97
C ALA A 109 0.37 0.18 12.22
N GLY A 110 1.03 -0.98 12.14
CA GLY A 110 0.42 -2.27 12.42
C GLY A 110 1.30 -3.45 12.00
N PRO A 111 0.97 -4.69 12.43
CA PRO A 111 1.70 -5.88 12.02
C PRO A 111 1.65 -6.08 10.51
N LEU A 112 2.81 -6.21 9.84
CA LEU A 112 2.88 -6.48 8.40
C LEU A 112 2.79 -7.97 8.11
N LEU A 113 2.23 -8.33 6.95
CA LEU A 113 2.02 -9.72 6.55
C LEU A 113 2.65 -10.05 5.17
N PRO A 114 3.55 -11.05 5.11
CA PRO A 114 4.18 -11.74 6.24
C PRO A 114 5.20 -10.84 6.97
N ALA A 115 5.32 -10.98 8.29
CA ALA A 115 6.10 -10.06 9.15
C ALA A 115 7.60 -9.97 8.82
N ALA A 116 8.18 -10.98 8.18
CA ALA A 116 9.59 -11.02 7.82
C ALA A 116 9.91 -10.42 6.43
N VAL A 117 8.90 -10.04 5.64
CA VAL A 117 9.10 -9.58 4.26
C VAL A 117 9.14 -8.05 4.19
N ARG A 118 10.20 -7.54 3.57
CA ARG A 118 10.30 -6.14 3.16
C ARG A 118 9.45 -5.91 1.90
N PRO A 119 8.44 -5.01 1.91
CA PRO A 119 7.58 -4.81 0.75
C PRO A 119 8.39 -4.34 -0.46
N PRO A 120 8.22 -4.97 -1.64
CA PRO A 120 8.76 -4.44 -2.87
C PRO A 120 8.03 -3.14 -3.24
N TRP A 121 8.71 -2.29 -3.99
CA TRP A 121 8.13 -1.05 -4.50
C TRP A 121 8.39 -0.88 -5.99
N TRP A 122 7.46 -0.20 -6.66
CA TRP A 122 7.54 0.07 -8.10
C TRP A 122 7.39 1.54 -8.38
N ARG A 123 8.16 2.05 -9.35
CA ARG A 123 8.04 3.44 -9.78
C ARG A 123 6.99 3.58 -10.88
N ILE A 124 6.05 4.48 -10.67
CA ILE A 124 4.99 4.83 -11.63
C ILE A 124 5.02 6.35 -11.80
N GLY A 125 5.63 6.81 -12.89
CA GLY A 125 5.89 8.23 -13.13
C GLY A 125 6.67 8.90 -11.98
N GLY A 126 6.09 9.96 -11.41
CA GLY A 126 6.64 10.71 -10.28
C GLY A 126 6.46 10.03 -8.91
N LEU A 127 5.80 8.88 -8.86
CA LEU A 127 5.40 8.19 -7.63
C LEU A 127 6.10 6.84 -7.47
N VAL A 128 6.06 6.35 -6.24
CA VAL A 128 6.38 4.98 -5.88
C VAL A 128 5.15 4.33 -5.28
N VAL A 129 4.84 3.12 -5.72
CA VAL A 129 3.71 2.33 -5.23
C VAL A 129 4.20 1.11 -4.48
N LEU A 130 3.59 0.84 -3.33
CA LEU A 130 3.78 -0.37 -2.54
C LEU A 130 2.46 -1.13 -2.42
N VAL A 131 2.53 -2.47 -2.43
CA VAL A 131 1.41 -3.35 -2.08
C VAL A 131 1.59 -3.78 -0.63
N ILE A 132 0.74 -3.25 0.23
CA ILE A 132 0.84 -3.43 1.67
C ILE A 132 -0.27 -4.34 2.16
N ARG A 133 0.13 -5.35 2.93
CA ARG A 133 -0.76 -6.23 3.66
C ARG A 133 -0.40 -6.18 5.12
N SER A 134 -1.37 -5.90 5.97
CA SER A 134 -1.15 -5.76 7.41
C SER A 134 -2.39 -6.19 8.17
N ILE A 135 -2.22 -6.33 9.48
CA ILE A 135 -3.34 -6.38 10.42
C ILE A 135 -3.60 -4.96 10.91
N ASP A 136 -4.87 -4.59 11.00
CA ASP A 136 -5.28 -3.32 11.57
C ASP A 136 -4.80 -3.17 13.03
N PRO A 137 -4.75 -1.95 13.58
CA PRO A 137 -4.35 -1.75 14.98
C PRO A 137 -5.21 -2.50 16.00
N GLY A 138 -6.47 -2.81 15.65
CA GLY A 138 -7.39 -3.60 16.48
C GLY A 138 -7.07 -5.10 16.52
N GLY A 139 -6.23 -5.60 15.62
CA GLY A 139 -5.88 -7.02 15.55
C GLY A 139 -6.95 -7.92 14.93
N ALA A 140 -8.05 -7.34 14.46
CA ALA A 140 -9.26 -8.07 14.07
C ALA A 140 -9.40 -8.22 12.56
N ILE A 141 -8.79 -7.32 11.78
CA ILE A 141 -8.95 -7.25 10.34
C ILE A 141 -7.59 -7.31 9.64
N GLU A 142 -7.40 -8.31 8.78
CA GLU A 142 -6.36 -8.29 7.76
C GLU A 142 -6.77 -7.30 6.67
N THR A 143 -5.87 -6.40 6.28
CA THR A 143 -6.12 -5.38 5.26
C THR A 143 -5.11 -5.47 4.12
N LEU A 144 -5.55 -5.09 2.93
CA LEU A 144 -4.73 -4.93 1.72
C LEU A 144 -4.92 -3.52 1.18
N ALA A 145 -3.81 -2.83 0.90
CA ALA A 145 -3.82 -1.46 0.40
C ALA A 145 -2.69 -1.20 -0.62
N LEU A 146 -2.89 -0.18 -1.46
CA LEU A 146 -1.82 0.43 -2.25
C LEU A 146 -1.37 1.73 -1.57
N HIS A 147 -0.07 1.86 -1.32
CA HIS A 147 0.48 3.11 -0.82
C HIS A 147 1.17 3.82 -1.99
N ALA A 148 0.71 5.01 -2.35
CA ALA A 148 1.31 5.85 -3.38
C ALA A 148 2.11 6.98 -2.72
N LEU A 149 3.44 6.91 -2.83
CA LEU A 149 4.41 7.79 -2.17
C LEU A 149 5.17 8.65 -3.18
N PRO A 150 5.76 9.79 -2.78
CA PRO A 150 6.63 10.57 -3.64
C PRO A 150 7.83 9.75 -4.12
N GLY A 151 8.02 9.65 -5.43
CA GLY A 151 9.15 8.90 -5.98
C GLY A 151 10.51 9.48 -5.58
N LYS A 152 10.57 10.76 -5.18
CA LYS A 152 11.79 11.38 -4.64
C LYS A 152 12.24 10.78 -3.30
N TRP A 153 11.36 10.07 -2.57
CA TRP A 153 11.70 9.36 -1.34
C TRP A 153 12.53 8.09 -1.60
N PHE A 154 12.51 7.61 -2.84
CA PHE A 154 13.17 6.38 -3.26
C PHE A 154 14.18 6.72 -4.36
N PRO A 155 15.42 7.09 -3.99
CA PRO A 155 16.42 7.48 -4.96
C PRO A 155 16.75 6.31 -5.89
N GLN A 156 16.88 6.62 -7.19
CA GLN A 156 17.26 5.64 -8.22
C GLN A 156 18.70 5.14 -8.09
N SER A 157 19.56 5.87 -7.38
CA SER A 157 20.95 5.48 -7.12
C SER A 157 21.07 4.87 -5.73
N VAL A 158 21.59 3.65 -5.66
CA VAL A 158 22.02 2.98 -4.42
C VAL A 158 23.36 3.50 -3.89
N LEU A 159 24.01 4.42 -4.61
CA LEU A 159 25.27 4.99 -4.16
C LEU A 159 25.04 5.95 -3.01
N ALA A 160 25.88 5.84 -1.98
CA ALA A 160 25.86 6.76 -0.85
C ALA A 160 26.08 8.21 -1.33
N PRO A 161 25.34 9.19 -0.80
CA PRO A 161 25.51 10.59 -1.15
C PRO A 161 26.93 11.04 -0.82
N THR A 162 27.66 11.60 -1.80
CA THR A 162 29.09 11.93 -1.65
C THR A 162 29.31 13.42 -1.42
N THR A 163 28.35 14.27 -1.78
CA THR A 163 28.43 15.72 -1.59
C THR A 163 27.61 16.21 -0.41
N LYS A 164 28.02 17.34 0.20
CA LYS A 164 27.25 17.99 1.29
C LYS A 164 25.79 18.29 0.90
N ARG A 165 25.55 18.66 -0.37
CA ARG A 165 24.21 18.96 -0.89
C ARG A 165 23.35 17.70 -0.97
N GLU A 166 23.92 16.58 -1.43
CA GLU A 166 23.23 15.29 -1.47
C GLU A 166 22.94 14.76 -0.07
N ILE A 167 23.87 14.88 0.87
CA ILE A 167 23.67 14.50 2.28
C ILE A 167 22.54 15.33 2.90
N SER A 168 22.55 16.65 2.68
CA SER A 168 21.47 17.53 3.16
C SER A 168 20.12 17.13 2.59
N ARG A 169 20.05 16.88 1.28
CA ARG A 169 18.84 16.41 0.59
C ARG A 169 18.35 15.08 1.16
N ALA A 170 19.25 14.12 1.36
CA ALA A 170 18.93 12.82 1.92
C ALA A 170 18.36 12.92 3.34
N ARG A 171 18.91 13.79 4.18
CA ARG A 171 18.37 14.06 5.53
C ARG A 171 16.99 14.70 5.49
N SER A 172 16.77 15.69 4.63
CA SER A 172 15.46 16.31 4.46
C SER A 172 14.42 15.30 3.98
N MET A 173 14.79 14.43 3.03
CA MET A 173 13.96 13.34 2.56
C MET A 173 13.61 12.35 3.67
N LEU A 174 14.60 11.92 4.46
CA LEU A 174 14.36 10.99 5.56
C LEU A 174 13.39 11.58 6.59
N ARG A 175 13.54 12.86 6.95
CA ARG A 175 12.60 13.56 7.84
C ARG A 175 11.17 13.61 7.29
N GLU A 176 11.02 13.82 5.98
CA GLU A 176 9.69 13.77 5.35
C GLU A 176 9.07 12.37 5.46
N GLN A 177 9.86 11.32 5.28
CA GLN A 177 9.41 9.93 5.43
C GLN A 177 9.06 9.59 6.89
N GLU A 178 9.88 10.02 7.84
CA GLU A 178 9.68 9.79 9.28
C GLU A 178 8.48 10.56 9.83
N ALA A 179 8.09 11.66 9.19
CA ALA A 179 6.88 12.41 9.53
C ALA A 179 5.61 11.85 8.86
N ALA A 180 5.74 10.84 8.00
CA ALA A 180 4.59 10.26 7.31
C ALA A 180 3.76 9.41 8.29
N ASP A 181 2.46 9.66 8.31
CA ASP A 181 1.47 8.77 8.88
C ASP A 181 1.17 7.62 7.89
N ALA A 182 1.65 6.43 8.21
CA ALA A 182 1.41 5.21 7.45
C ALA A 182 0.22 4.40 7.96
N SER A 183 -0.53 4.90 8.95
CA SER A 183 -1.68 4.21 9.54
C SER A 183 -2.93 4.33 8.68
N TRP A 184 -3.73 3.26 8.70
CA TRP A 184 -5.10 3.23 8.22
C TRP A 184 -5.88 2.20 9.02
N VAL A 185 -7.20 2.37 9.06
CA VAL A 185 -8.13 1.45 9.71
C VAL A 185 -9.23 1.09 8.72
N TRP A 186 -9.66 -0.16 8.77
CA TRP A 186 -10.87 -0.65 8.09
C TRP A 186 -11.99 -0.72 9.14
N PRO A 187 -13.25 -0.33 8.85
CA PRO A 187 -13.81 0.09 7.57
C PRO A 187 -13.54 1.58 7.28
N ILE A 188 -13.42 1.92 6.00
CA ILE A 188 -13.66 3.30 5.59
C ILE A 188 -15.17 3.43 5.47
N ASP A 189 -15.77 4.25 6.33
CA ASP A 189 -17.19 4.61 6.26
C ASP A 189 -17.50 5.18 4.87
N GLY A 190 -18.06 4.32 4.01
CA GLY A 190 -18.27 4.59 2.58
C GLY A 190 -18.73 3.38 1.76
N ALA A 191 -19.17 2.30 2.40
CA ALA A 191 -19.86 1.19 1.74
C ALA A 191 -21.39 1.24 1.97
N ASP A 192 -21.96 2.45 1.94
CA ASP A 192 -23.35 2.64 1.49
C ASP A 192 -23.29 2.92 -0.02
N ILE A 193 -23.15 1.88 -0.85
CA ILE A 193 -23.49 1.96 -2.28
C ILE A 193 -24.17 0.65 -2.68
N GLU A 194 -25.49 0.65 -2.50
CA GLU A 194 -26.54 0.04 -3.33
C GLU A 194 -26.14 -1.20 -4.15
N ALA A 195 -26.47 -2.37 -3.59
CA ALA A 195 -26.92 -3.48 -4.42
C ALA A 195 -28.40 -3.25 -4.77
N GLU A 196 -28.69 -2.26 -5.62
CA GLU A 196 -29.95 -2.21 -6.38
C GLU A 196 -29.66 -2.54 -7.84
N ALA A 197 -29.95 -3.80 -8.21
CA ALA A 197 -30.67 -4.24 -9.41
C ALA A 197 -30.44 -5.75 -9.65
#